data_AF-A0A380JWM3-F1
#
_entry.id   AF-A0A380JWM3-F1
#
_cell.length_a   1.000
_cell.length_b   1.000
_cell.length_c   1.000
_cell.angle_alpha   90.00
_cell.angle_beta   90.00
_cell.angle_gamma   90.00
#
_symmetry.space_group_name_H-M   'P 1'
#
loop_
_entity.id
_entity.type
_entity.pdbx_description
1 polymer ?
#
loop_
_entity_poly.entity_id
_entity_poly.type
_entity_poly.pdbx_seq_one_letter_code
_entity_poly.pdbx_strand_id
1 'polypeptide(L)'
;MNIEEAKELVDSSWFFGKSTGDIKAEVKVIIDQIDQQKPEVPQFVAECLEEDKKGNLVPSQYTNEVFEWMKEDNNAFVYLDAWVNGYTVKKEKLYTVDLPNGQPLVRGINTLYFSQNLATENVKLTEFEIRKDFDWAWQFAKEVTE
;
A
#
# COMPACT_ATOMS: atom_id res chain seq x y z
N MET A 1 -2.97 -12.00 18.14
CA MET A 1 -1.88 -12.08 19.12
C MET A 1 -0.67 -11.47 18.46
N ASN A 2 -0.16 -10.36 18.97
CA ASN A 2 1.04 -9.74 18.40
C ASN A 2 2.30 -10.53 18.83
N ILE A 3 3.43 -10.29 18.17
CA ILE A 3 4.69 -10.99 18.45
C ILE A 3 5.15 -10.80 19.92
N GLU A 4 4.87 -9.64 20.52
CA GLU A 4 5.25 -9.35 21.91
C GLU A 4 4.40 -10.13 22.92
N GLU A 5 3.09 -10.26 22.68
CA GLU A 5 2.19 -11.13 23.46
C GLU A 5 2.63 -12.60 23.39
N ALA A 6 3.11 -13.05 22.23
CA ALA A 6 3.65 -14.40 22.05
C ALA A 6 4.94 -14.62 22.87
N LYS A 7 5.82 -13.62 22.94
CA LYS A 7 7.05 -13.65 23.75
C LYS A 7 6.75 -13.65 25.24
N GLU A 8 5.78 -12.87 25.70
CA GLU A 8 5.34 -12.86 27.11
C GLU A 8 4.77 -14.22 27.55
N LEU A 9 4.03 -14.89 26.66
CA LEU A 9 3.55 -16.24 26.89
C LEU A 9 4.70 -17.26 26.98
N VAL A 10 5.72 -17.14 26.13
CA VAL A 10 6.92 -17.98 26.20
C VAL A 10 7.69 -17.75 27.50
N ASP A 11 7.79 -16.50 27.96
CA ASP A 11 8.45 -16.16 29.22
C ASP A 11 7.72 -16.71 30.45
N SER A 12 6.38 -16.70 30.43
CA SER A 12 5.56 -17.25 31.50
C SER A 12 5.39 -18.77 31.45
N SER A 13 5.76 -19.40 30.33
CA SER A 13 5.62 -20.85 30.13
C SER A 13 6.72 -21.68 30.80
N TRP A 14 6.36 -22.88 31.24
CA TRP A 14 7.26 -23.92 31.73
C TRP A 14 7.43 -25.02 30.68
N PHE A 15 8.67 -25.28 30.28
CA PHE A 15 9.01 -26.26 29.25
C PHE A 15 9.70 -27.49 29.87
N PHE A 16 9.35 -28.69 29.40
CA PHE A 16 9.98 -29.94 29.78
C PHE A 16 11.04 -30.34 28.74
N GLY A 17 12.28 -30.65 29.15
CA GLY A 17 13.36 -31.05 28.23
C GLY A 17 14.72 -30.46 28.63
N LYS A 18 15.50 -29.98 27.65
CA LYS A 18 16.70 -29.13 27.85
C LYS A 18 16.45 -28.05 28.93
N SER A 19 17.53 -27.39 29.40
CA SER A 19 17.41 -26.20 30.26
C SER A 19 16.33 -25.26 29.73
N THR A 20 15.35 -24.93 30.58
CA THR A 20 14.18 -24.11 30.22
C THR A 20 14.57 -22.76 29.61
N GLY A 21 15.75 -22.24 29.98
CA GLY A 21 16.31 -21.01 29.39
C GLY A 21 16.71 -21.16 27.92
N ASP A 22 17.31 -22.28 27.54
CA ASP A 22 17.76 -22.54 26.17
C ASP A 22 16.56 -22.68 25.22
N ILE A 23 15.50 -23.35 25.67
CA ILE A 23 14.26 -23.51 24.91
C ILE A 23 13.59 -22.15 24.69
N LYS A 24 13.52 -21.29 25.73
CA LYS A 24 12.95 -19.94 25.59
C LYS A 24 13.74 -19.09 24.60
N ALA A 25 15.07 -19.16 24.62
CA ALA A 25 15.92 -18.44 23.69
C ALA A 25 15.72 -18.92 22.24
N GLU A 26 15.73 -20.23 22.01
CA GLU A 26 15.49 -20.83 20.69
C GLU A 26 14.09 -20.46 20.14
N VAL A 27 13.04 -20.55 20.99
CA VAL A 27 11.66 -20.19 20.60
C VAL A 27 11.52 -18.70 20.32
N LYS A 28 12.17 -17.82 21.08
CA LYS A 28 12.17 -16.36 20.81
C LYS A 28 12.85 -16.04 19.48
N VAL A 29 13.96 -16.70 19.16
CA VAL A 29 14.62 -16.56 17.85
C VAL A 29 13.69 -17.00 16.72
N ILE A 30 12.94 -18.09 16.89
CA ILE A 30 11.94 -18.52 15.91
C ILE A 30 10.82 -17.49 15.80
N ILE A 31 10.30 -16.97 16.92
CA ILE A 31 9.25 -15.94 16.94
C ILE A 31 9.72 -14.64 16.24
N ASP A 32 10.96 -14.22 16.48
CA ASP A 32 11.58 -13.07 15.80
C ASP A 32 11.78 -13.33 14.30
N GLN A 33 11.89 -14.59 13.88
CA GLN A 33 11.95 -15.01 12.47
C GLN A 33 10.58 -15.16 11.81
N ILE A 34 9.48 -15.23 12.59
CA ILE A 34 8.09 -15.11 12.09
C ILE A 34 7.78 -13.62 11.89
N ASP A 35 8.76 -12.83 11.41
CA ASP A 35 8.52 -11.52 10.85
C ASP A 35 7.62 -11.75 9.63
N GLN A 36 6.31 -11.59 9.84
CA GLN A 36 5.34 -11.66 8.76
C GLN A 36 5.74 -10.57 7.78
N GLN A 37 6.25 -10.99 6.63
CA GLN A 37 6.57 -10.07 5.55
C GLN A 37 5.29 -9.32 5.22
N LYS A 38 5.20 -8.08 5.70
CA LYS A 38 3.97 -7.30 5.62
C LYS A 38 3.62 -7.15 4.14
N PRO A 39 2.38 -7.46 3.75
CA PRO A 39 1.96 -7.26 2.37
C PRO A 39 2.23 -5.83 1.94
N GLU A 40 2.74 -5.68 0.72
CA GLU A 40 2.91 -4.39 0.08
C GLU A 40 1.61 -4.06 -0.65
N VAL A 41 0.94 -2.97 -0.25
CA VAL A 41 -0.36 -2.56 -0.82
C VAL A 41 -0.24 -1.21 -1.54
N PRO A 42 -1.03 -0.96 -2.60
CA PRO A 42 -1.14 0.36 -3.22
C PRO A 42 -1.60 1.46 -2.25
N GLN A 43 -1.33 2.72 -2.58
CA GLN A 43 -1.66 3.86 -1.72
C GLN A 43 -3.18 3.99 -1.50
N PHE A 44 -3.99 3.83 -2.55
CA PHE A 44 -5.46 3.89 -2.44
C PHE A 44 -6.05 2.75 -1.59
N VAL A 45 -5.36 1.61 -1.52
CA VAL A 45 -5.75 0.47 -0.66
C VAL A 45 -5.39 0.76 0.80
N ALA A 46 -4.21 1.35 1.04
CA ALA A 46 -3.77 1.78 2.36
C ALA A 46 -4.74 2.80 2.98
N GLU A 47 -5.20 3.77 2.18
CA GLU A 47 -6.19 4.77 2.62
C GLU A 47 -7.50 4.10 3.07
N CYS A 48 -7.99 3.11 2.31
CA CYS A 48 -9.17 2.34 2.67
C CYS A 48 -8.97 1.52 3.96
N LEU A 49 -7.80 0.88 4.11
CA LEU A 49 -7.45 0.10 5.31
C LEU A 49 -7.40 0.96 6.58
N GLU A 50 -6.92 2.21 6.49
CA GLU A 50 -6.92 3.16 7.61
C GLU A 50 -8.32 3.63 8.02
N GLU A 51 -9.26 3.69 7.07
CA GLU A 51 -10.68 3.95 7.37
C GLU A 51 -11.33 2.74 8.04
N ASP A 52 -11.11 1.53 7.52
CA ASP A 52 -11.65 0.28 8.09
C ASP A 52 -11.17 0.03 9.53
N LYS A 53 -9.93 0.42 9.86
CA LYS A 53 -9.40 0.37 11.23
C LYS A 53 -10.19 1.23 12.23
N LYS A 54 -10.90 2.26 11.78
CA LYS A 54 -11.66 3.19 12.64
C LYS A 54 -13.11 2.75 12.85
N GLY A 55 -13.67 1.92 11.97
CA GLY A 55 -15.13 1.75 11.86
C GLY A 55 -15.68 0.32 11.69
N ASN A 56 -14.80 -0.70 11.63
CA ASN A 56 -15.05 -2.06 11.11
C ASN A 56 -14.90 -2.14 9.58
N LEU A 57 -14.57 -3.34 9.07
CA LEU A 57 -14.57 -3.66 7.63
C LEU A 57 -15.98 -3.47 7.05
N VAL A 58 -16.21 -2.39 6.31
CA VAL A 58 -17.50 -2.12 5.66
C VAL A 58 -17.30 -2.04 4.14
N PRO A 59 -17.47 -3.18 3.42
CA PRO A 59 -17.23 -3.24 1.98
C PRO A 59 -18.02 -2.24 1.14
N SER A 60 -19.16 -1.72 1.63
CA SER A 60 -19.95 -0.73 0.91
C SER A 60 -19.29 0.66 0.83
N GLN A 61 -18.20 0.89 1.56
CA GLN A 61 -17.46 2.17 1.54
C GLN A 61 -16.28 2.14 0.57
N TYR A 62 -15.96 0.97 -0.01
CA TYR A 62 -14.83 0.83 -0.91
C TYR A 62 -15.06 1.57 -2.22
N THR A 63 -14.03 2.27 -2.68
CA THR A 63 -14.03 2.87 -4.01
C THR A 63 -14.07 1.79 -5.08
N ASN A 64 -14.53 2.13 -6.29
CA ASN A 64 -14.46 1.20 -7.42
C ASN A 64 -13.03 0.72 -7.67
N GLU A 65 -12.02 1.54 -7.40
CA GLU A 65 -10.60 1.18 -7.57
C GLU A 65 -10.15 0.10 -6.58
N VAL A 66 -10.56 0.18 -5.30
CA VAL A 66 -10.32 -0.88 -4.32
C VAL A 66 -11.02 -2.18 -4.73
N PHE A 67 -12.27 -2.09 -5.22
CA PHE A 67 -13.00 -3.26 -5.69
C PHE A 67 -12.36 -3.93 -6.92
N GLU A 68 -11.95 -3.15 -7.92
CA GLU A 68 -11.27 -3.69 -9.09
C GLU A 68 -9.92 -4.30 -8.71
N TRP A 69 -9.16 -3.65 -7.82
CA TRP A 69 -7.90 -4.18 -7.32
C TRP A 69 -8.09 -5.51 -6.57
N MET A 70 -9.11 -5.64 -5.72
CA MET A 70 -9.40 -6.89 -5.00
C MET A 70 -9.82 -8.05 -5.90
N LYS A 71 -10.35 -7.78 -7.11
CA LYS A 71 -10.71 -8.82 -8.08
C LYS A 71 -9.50 -9.46 -8.75
N GLU A 72 -8.35 -8.80 -8.74
CA GLU A 72 -7.10 -9.39 -9.20
C GLU A 72 -6.64 -10.51 -8.24
N ASP A 73 -5.86 -11.46 -8.76
CA ASP A 73 -5.52 -12.68 -8.04
C ASP A 73 -4.86 -12.39 -6.68
N ASN A 74 -5.40 -13.03 -5.63
CA ASN A 74 -4.98 -12.93 -4.23
C ASN A 74 -5.11 -11.56 -3.55
N ASN A 75 -5.45 -10.48 -4.24
CA ASN A 75 -5.49 -9.15 -3.64
C ASN A 75 -6.54 -9.02 -2.51
N ALA A 76 -7.65 -9.74 -2.60
CA ALA A 76 -8.60 -9.85 -1.48
C ALA A 76 -8.00 -10.46 -0.21
N PHE A 77 -7.13 -11.47 -0.35
CA PHE A 77 -6.40 -12.06 0.78
C PHE A 77 -5.31 -11.12 1.29
N VAL A 78 -4.59 -10.46 0.38
CA VAL A 78 -3.59 -9.42 0.71
C VAL A 78 -4.24 -8.29 1.51
N TYR A 79 -5.46 -7.87 1.16
CA TYR A 79 -6.21 -6.86 1.92
C TYR A 79 -6.51 -7.31 3.34
N LEU A 80 -7.03 -8.52 3.51
CA LEU A 80 -7.36 -9.07 4.83
C LEU A 80 -6.10 -9.27 5.67
N ASP A 81 -5.01 -9.74 5.07
CA ASP A 81 -3.71 -9.89 5.72
C ASP A 81 -3.15 -8.53 6.16
N ALA A 82 -3.20 -7.54 5.27
CA ALA A 82 -2.82 -6.15 5.55
C ALA A 82 -3.65 -5.53 6.70
N TRP A 83 -4.94 -5.84 6.76
CA TRP A 83 -5.83 -5.37 7.81
C TRP A 83 -5.49 -5.98 9.18
N VAL A 84 -5.19 -7.28 9.23
CA VAL A 84 -4.91 -8.01 10.49
C VAL A 84 -3.47 -7.80 10.98
N ASN A 85 -2.51 -7.92 10.07
CA ASN A 85 -1.08 -8.00 10.38
C ASN A 85 -0.32 -6.69 10.06
N GLY A 86 -1.00 -5.70 9.48
CA GLY A 86 -0.40 -4.47 8.99
C GLY A 86 0.23 -4.65 7.60
N TYR A 87 0.68 -3.55 7.01
CA TYR A 87 1.15 -3.51 5.63
C TYR A 87 2.31 -2.52 5.45
N THR A 88 2.97 -2.61 4.30
CA THR A 88 3.82 -1.53 3.78
C THR A 88 3.14 -0.92 2.57
N VAL A 89 3.30 0.38 2.36
CA VAL A 89 2.75 1.03 1.17
C VAL A 89 3.75 0.93 0.04
N LYS A 90 3.30 0.42 -1.10
CA LYS A 90 4.11 0.40 -2.31
C LYS A 90 4.45 1.83 -2.69
N LYS A 91 5.75 2.14 -2.80
CA LYS A 91 6.16 3.42 -3.39
C LYS A 91 5.71 3.44 -4.85
N GLU A 92 4.57 4.04 -5.10
CA GLU A 92 4.06 4.24 -6.45
C GLU A 92 4.93 5.28 -7.14
N LYS A 93 5.41 4.92 -8.34
CA LYS A 93 6.10 5.85 -9.20
C LYS A 93 5.09 6.91 -9.65
N LEU A 94 5.33 8.14 -9.25
CA LEU A 94 4.56 9.28 -9.71
C LEU A 94 5.20 9.88 -10.94
N TYR A 95 4.37 10.40 -11.83
CA TYR A 95 4.79 10.98 -13.09
C TYR A 95 4.13 12.35 -13.28
N THR A 96 4.84 13.21 -13.99
CA THR A 96 4.31 14.46 -14.54
C THR A 96 4.37 14.38 -16.06
N VAL A 97 3.42 15.00 -16.76
CA VAL A 97 3.35 14.93 -18.23
C VAL A 97 3.33 16.35 -18.80
N ASP A 98 4.36 16.67 -19.60
CA ASP A 98 4.41 17.89 -20.40
C ASP A 98 4.26 17.54 -21.88
N LEU A 99 3.34 18.19 -22.59
CA LEU A 99 3.31 18.07 -24.05
C LEU A 99 4.54 18.73 -24.69
N PRO A 100 4.89 18.39 -25.95
CA PRO A 100 6.02 19.00 -26.65
C PRO A 100 5.97 20.53 -26.76
N ASN A 101 4.78 21.12 -26.66
CA ASN A 101 4.57 22.57 -26.63
C ASN A 101 4.64 23.18 -25.22
N GLY A 102 5.03 22.41 -24.21
CA GLY A 102 5.21 22.83 -22.82
C GLY A 102 3.93 22.86 -21.98
N GLN A 103 2.80 22.38 -22.50
CA GLN A 103 1.55 22.37 -21.74
C GLN A 103 1.58 21.28 -20.65
N PRO A 104 1.41 21.65 -19.36
CA PRO A 104 1.41 20.70 -18.26
C PRO A 104 0.06 20.00 -18.14
N LEU A 105 0.07 18.73 -17.73
CA LEU A 105 -1.13 18.00 -17.32
C LEU A 105 -1.51 18.43 -15.90
N VAL A 106 -2.76 18.89 -15.75
CA VAL A 106 -3.28 19.43 -14.49
C VAL A 106 -4.60 18.79 -14.11
N ARG A 107 -4.93 18.81 -12.81
CA ARG A 107 -6.19 18.30 -12.26
C ARG A 107 -7.18 19.44 -12.02
N GLY A 108 -8.29 19.41 -12.74
CA GLY A 108 -9.48 20.21 -12.46
C GLY A 108 -10.37 19.55 -11.40
N ILE A 109 -11.57 20.09 -11.19
CA ILE A 109 -12.49 19.63 -10.12
C ILE A 109 -12.78 18.13 -10.23
N ASN A 110 -13.00 17.60 -11.44
CA ASN A 110 -13.30 16.17 -11.68
C ASN A 110 -12.71 15.66 -13.02
N THR A 111 -11.67 16.32 -13.54
CA THR A 111 -11.11 15.97 -14.85
C THR A 111 -9.63 16.30 -14.91
N LEU A 112 -8.88 15.51 -15.66
CA LEU A 112 -7.49 15.78 -16.03
C LEU A 112 -7.48 16.45 -17.40
N TYR A 113 -6.66 17.49 -17.58
CA TYR A 113 -6.55 18.20 -18.86
C TYR A 113 -5.20 18.91 -18.98
N PHE A 114 -4.79 19.24 -20.20
CA PHE A 114 -3.58 20.02 -20.45
C PHE A 114 -3.86 21.53 -20.33
N SER A 115 -3.19 22.20 -19.41
CA SER A 115 -3.35 23.64 -19.19
C SER A 115 -2.78 24.44 -20.37
N GLN A 116 -3.45 25.52 -20.77
CA GLN A 116 -2.87 26.49 -21.70
C GLN A 116 -1.84 27.41 -21.03
N ASN A 117 -1.88 27.50 -19.70
CA ASN A 117 -0.91 28.28 -18.96
C ASN A 117 0.34 27.42 -18.67
N LEU A 118 1.42 27.71 -19.41
CA LEU A 118 2.70 27.00 -19.31
C LEU A 118 3.39 27.16 -17.94
N ALA A 119 2.98 28.15 -17.14
CA ALA A 119 3.50 28.35 -15.79
C ALA A 119 2.74 27.55 -14.72
N THR A 120 1.72 26.76 -15.11
CA THR A 120 0.96 25.95 -14.15
C THR A 120 1.81 24.78 -13.68
N GLU A 121 1.77 24.47 -12.38
CA GLU A 121 2.45 23.30 -11.84
C GLU A 121 1.78 22.01 -12.33
N ASN A 122 2.59 21.03 -12.73
CA ASN A 122 2.10 19.70 -13.10
C ASN A 122 1.48 18.99 -11.90
N VAL A 123 0.39 18.28 -12.16
CA VAL A 123 -0.10 17.30 -11.19
C VAL A 123 0.77 16.04 -11.25
N LYS A 124 1.07 15.48 -10.08
CA LYS A 124 1.77 14.20 -9.93
C LYS A 124 0.73 13.09 -9.94
N LEU A 125 0.86 12.14 -10.85
CA LEU A 125 -0.11 11.07 -11.08
C LEU A 125 0.57 9.72 -11.20
N THR A 126 -0.16 8.66 -10.90
CA THR A 126 0.27 7.29 -11.22
C THR A 126 0.21 7.02 -12.72
N GLU A 127 0.91 5.98 -13.19
CA GLU A 127 0.77 5.51 -14.59
C GLU A 127 -0.70 5.22 -14.93
N PHE A 128 -1.43 4.58 -14.01
CA PHE A 128 -2.83 4.22 -14.22
C PHE A 128 -3.73 5.43 -14.44
N GLU A 129 -3.61 6.47 -13.60
CA GLU A 129 -4.40 7.70 -13.73
C GLU A 129 -4.13 8.41 -15.06
N ILE A 130 -2.87 8.42 -15.54
CA ILE A 130 -2.52 9.03 -16.83
C ILE A 130 -3.08 8.19 -17.97
N ARG A 131 -2.83 6.88 -17.97
CA ARG A 131 -3.16 6.01 -19.11
C ARG A 131 -4.66 5.76 -19.26
N LYS A 132 -5.44 5.94 -18.20
CA LYS A 132 -6.91 5.86 -18.22
C LYS A 132 -7.54 6.78 -19.27
N ASP A 133 -7.11 8.04 -19.33
CA ASP A 133 -7.69 9.06 -20.23
C ASP A 133 -6.67 9.58 -21.27
N PHE A 134 -5.36 9.40 -21.03
CA PHE A 134 -4.27 9.98 -21.81
C PHE A 134 -3.17 8.96 -22.16
N ASP A 135 -3.53 7.72 -22.50
CA ASP A 135 -2.56 6.67 -22.90
C ASP A 135 -1.57 7.15 -23.98
N TRP A 136 -2.04 7.95 -24.95
CA TRP A 136 -1.21 8.54 -26.00
C TRP A 136 -0.13 9.50 -25.48
N ALA A 137 -0.36 10.17 -24.35
CA ALA A 137 0.54 11.14 -23.77
C ALA A 137 1.61 10.49 -22.87
N TRP A 138 1.50 9.19 -22.59
CA TRP A 138 2.44 8.44 -21.75
C TRP A 138 3.89 8.54 -22.24
N GLN A 139 4.10 8.67 -23.55
CA GLN A 139 5.43 8.87 -24.14
C GLN A 139 6.15 10.15 -23.65
N PHE A 140 5.42 11.09 -23.05
CA PHE A 140 5.94 12.34 -22.50
C PHE A 140 6.02 12.34 -20.96
N ALA A 141 5.64 11.23 -20.31
CA ALA A 141 5.67 11.11 -18.86
C ALA A 141 7.11 11.13 -18.33
N LYS A 142 7.34 11.91 -17.28
CA LYS A 142 8.60 11.98 -16.54
C LYS A 142 8.39 11.51 -15.12
N GLU A 143 9.17 10.52 -14.69
CA GLU A 143 9.15 10.01 -13.32
C GLU A 143 9.60 11.10 -12.34
N VAL A 144 8.81 11.33 -11.31
CA VAL A 144 9.14 12.22 -10.20
C VAL A 144 10.07 11.46 -9.27
N THR A 145 11.36 11.79 -9.31
CA THR A 145 12.34 11.28 -8.35
C THR A 145 12.30 12.15 -7.09
N GLU A 146 12.06 11.52 -5.94
CA GLU A 146 12.18 12.15 -4.61
C GLU A 146 13.64 12.37 -4.20
#